data_AF-A0A7X7ERY2-F1
#
_entry.id   AF-A0A7X7ERY2-F1
#
_cell.length_a   1.000
_cell.length_b   1.000
_cell.length_c   1.000
_cell.angle_alpha   90.00
_cell.angle_beta   90.00
_cell.angle_gamma   90.00
#
_symmetry.space_group_name_H-M   'P 1'
#
loop_
_entity.id
_entity.type
_entity.pdbx_description
1 polymer ?
#
loop_
_entity_poly.entity_id
_entity_poly.type
_entity_poly.pdbx_seq_one_letter_code
_entity_poly.pdbx_strand_id
1 'polypeptide(L)'
;MTTTKNRGTLSAGVIRYLQAQGLTQREIARKMAVTESFISHVVKGNRNFTLEHLEKLAISEEMTLPELLALATPIETVPKEHQKAYELFLAGLKASNDLRNQLKQKEKRSKTSLKRRVG
;
A
#
# COMPACT_ATOMS: atom_id res chain seq x y z
N MET A 1 -20.30 -22.44 -2.04
CA MET A 1 -20.40 -20.97 -1.92
C MET A 1 -18.99 -20.40 -2.07
N THR A 2 -18.55 -20.18 -3.32
CA THR A 2 -18.28 -18.86 -3.95
C THR A 2 -16.98 -18.18 -3.49
N THR A 3 -15.87 -18.48 -4.17
CA THR A 3 -14.76 -17.53 -4.34
C THR A 3 -14.83 -16.95 -5.74
N THR A 4 -15.75 -15.99 -5.94
CA THR A 4 -15.81 -15.22 -7.18
C THR A 4 -14.50 -14.44 -7.30
N LYS A 5 -13.68 -14.86 -8.25
CA LYS A 5 -12.38 -14.30 -8.65
C LYS A 5 -12.54 -12.83 -9.05
N ASN A 6 -12.49 -11.92 -8.08
CA ASN A 6 -12.68 -10.49 -8.33
C ASN A 6 -11.40 -9.91 -8.96
N ARG A 7 -11.30 -10.02 -10.29
CA ARG A 7 -10.27 -9.36 -11.12
C ARG A 7 -10.57 -7.85 -11.19
N GLY A 8 -10.51 -7.17 -10.05
CA GLY A 8 -10.61 -5.71 -10.03
C GLY A 8 -9.41 -5.07 -10.74
N THR A 9 -9.52 -3.81 -11.12
CA THR A 9 -8.41 -3.05 -11.72
C THR A 9 -7.24 -2.93 -10.74
N LEU A 10 -6.04 -2.63 -11.25
CA LEU A 10 -4.86 -2.34 -10.42
C LEU A 10 -5.16 -1.24 -9.38
N SER A 11 -5.87 -0.20 -9.79
CA SER A 11 -6.28 0.89 -8.88
C SER A 11 -7.18 0.40 -7.74
N ALA A 12 -8.13 -0.49 -8.03
CA ALA A 12 -8.94 -1.14 -7.00
C ALA A 12 -8.09 -2.08 -6.11
N GLY A 13 -7.07 -2.72 -6.67
CA GLY A 13 -6.07 -3.51 -5.93
C GLY A 13 -5.30 -2.67 -4.92
N VAL A 14 -4.81 -1.49 -5.33
CA VAL A 14 -4.13 -0.53 -4.45
C VAL A 14 -5.03 -0.11 -3.29
N ILE A 15 -6.31 0.23 -3.55
CA ILE A 15 -7.24 0.59 -2.48
C ILE A 15 -7.43 -0.57 -1.51
N ARG A 16 -7.66 -1.80 -2.00
CA ARG A 16 -7.81 -2.98 -1.13
C ARG A 16 -6.57 -3.24 -0.28
N TYR A 17 -5.38 -3.08 -0.85
CA TYR A 17 -4.13 -3.19 -0.12
C TYR A 17 -4.06 -2.18 1.03
N LEU A 18 -4.34 -0.90 0.77
CA LEU A 18 -4.32 0.15 1.79
C LEU A 18 -5.40 -0.07 2.86
N GLN A 19 -6.59 -0.54 2.47
CA GLN A 19 -7.64 -0.91 3.42
C GLN A 19 -7.23 -2.08 4.31
N ALA A 20 -6.50 -3.06 3.77
CA ALA A 20 -5.92 -4.14 4.56
C ALA A 20 -4.83 -3.66 5.54
N GLN A 21 -4.23 -2.49 5.29
CA GLN A 21 -3.35 -1.79 6.25
C GLN A 21 -4.12 -0.92 7.25
N GLY A 22 -5.46 -0.94 7.22
CA GLY A 22 -6.33 -0.24 8.17
C GLY A 22 -6.81 1.14 7.71
N LEU A 23 -6.49 1.58 6.49
CA LEU A 23 -6.95 2.87 5.99
C LEU A 23 -8.42 2.80 5.52
N THR A 24 -9.19 3.81 5.87
CA THR A 24 -10.54 4.04 5.33
C THR A 24 -10.50 4.70 3.94
N GLN A 25 -11.57 4.55 3.15
CA GLN A 25 -11.66 5.25 1.84
C GLN A 25 -11.53 6.77 1.99
N ARG A 26 -12.08 7.33 3.07
CA ARG A 26 -11.94 8.74 3.42
C ARG A 26 -10.50 9.16 3.71
N GLU A 27 -9.70 8.31 4.36
CA GLU A 27 -8.27 8.59 4.61
C GLU A 27 -7.45 8.53 3.33
N ILE A 28 -7.71 7.53 2.48
CA ILE A 28 -7.08 7.41 1.16
C ILE A 28 -7.42 8.64 0.32
N ALA A 29 -8.68 9.05 0.28
CA ALA A 29 -9.14 10.25 -0.43
C ALA A 29 -8.40 11.51 0.05
N ARG A 30 -8.30 11.70 1.38
CA ARG A 30 -7.58 12.84 1.98
C ARG A 30 -6.09 12.85 1.61
N LYS A 31 -5.40 11.70 1.68
CA LYS A 31 -3.98 11.57 1.31
C LYS A 31 -3.70 11.95 -0.14
N MET A 32 -4.67 11.70 -1.03
CA MET A 32 -4.57 11.98 -2.45
C MET A 32 -5.14 13.34 -2.87
N ALA A 33 -5.73 14.10 -1.94
CA ALA A 33 -6.51 15.30 -2.23
C ALA A 33 -7.63 15.08 -3.27
N VAL A 34 -8.33 13.95 -3.18
CA VAL A 34 -9.52 13.62 -4.00
C VAL A 34 -10.76 13.44 -3.13
N THR A 35 -11.94 13.32 -3.75
CA THR A 35 -13.18 13.06 -3.02
C THR A 35 -13.31 11.59 -2.64
N GLU A 36 -14.01 11.31 -1.54
CA GLU A 36 -14.33 9.92 -1.16
C GLU A 36 -15.18 9.22 -2.24
N SER A 37 -16.07 9.96 -2.91
CA SER A 37 -16.82 9.47 -4.07
C SER A 37 -15.89 8.98 -5.19
N PHE A 38 -14.81 9.71 -5.49
CA PHE A 38 -13.81 9.27 -6.47
C PHE A 38 -13.23 7.90 -6.11
N ILE A 39 -12.83 7.71 -4.84
CA ILE A 39 -12.34 6.43 -4.33
C ILE A 39 -13.39 5.32 -4.49
N SER A 40 -14.65 5.60 -4.15
CA SER A 40 -15.76 4.66 -4.34
C SER A 40 -15.93 4.23 -5.81
N HIS A 41 -15.82 5.17 -6.76
CA HIS A 41 -15.86 4.87 -8.18
C HIS A 41 -14.67 4.00 -8.63
N VAL A 42 -13.49 4.20 -8.06
CA VAL A 42 -12.32 3.35 -8.34
C VAL A 42 -12.52 1.93 -7.80
N VAL A 43 -13.02 1.78 -6.58
CA VAL A 43 -13.34 0.45 -5.99
C VAL A 43 -14.33 -0.32 -6.87
N LYS A 44 -15.34 0.39 -7.42
CA LYS A 44 -16.35 -0.18 -8.34
C LYS A 44 -15.81 -0.45 -9.75
N GLY A 45 -14.59 -0.04 -10.08
CA GLY A 45 -14.00 -0.18 -11.41
C GLY A 45 -14.47 0.85 -12.44
N ASN A 46 -15.21 1.87 -12.01
CA ASN A 46 -15.72 2.94 -12.88
C ASN A 46 -14.66 4.01 -13.19
N ARG A 47 -13.56 4.04 -12.42
CA ARG A 47 -12.43 4.94 -12.61
C ARG A 47 -11.12 4.21 -12.30
N ASN A 48 -10.04 4.71 -12.89
CA ASN A 48 -8.69 4.28 -12.58
C ASN A 48 -7.89 5.46 -12.01
N PHE A 49 -6.87 5.11 -11.22
CA PHE A 49 -5.84 6.06 -10.84
C PHE A 49 -4.97 6.42 -12.03
N THR A 50 -4.50 7.66 -12.04
CA THR A 50 -3.42 8.11 -12.93
C THR A 50 -2.09 7.69 -12.28
N LEU A 51 -0.98 7.83 -12.99
CA LEU A 51 0.33 7.63 -12.38
C LEU A 51 0.58 8.63 -11.24
N GLU A 52 0.18 9.89 -11.40
CA GLU A 52 0.29 10.92 -10.36
C GLU A 52 -0.47 10.53 -9.08
N HIS A 53 -1.67 9.97 -9.22
CA HIS A 53 -2.44 9.45 -8.09
C HIS A 53 -1.67 8.35 -7.34
N LEU A 54 -1.08 7.40 -8.07
CA LEU A 54 -0.33 6.29 -7.51
C LEU A 54 0.98 6.76 -6.84
N GLU A 55 1.66 7.74 -7.44
CA GLU A 55 2.88 8.33 -6.89
C GLU A 55 2.59 9.07 -5.57
N LYS A 56 1.54 9.90 -5.52
CA LYS A 56 1.11 10.56 -4.28
C LYS A 56 0.82 9.56 -3.16
N LEU A 57 0.15 8.44 -3.48
CA LEU A 57 -0.09 7.39 -2.51
C LEU A 57 1.21 6.74 -2.02
N ALA A 58 2.10 6.37 -2.94
CA ALA A 58 3.38 5.75 -2.61
C ALA A 58 4.19 6.65 -1.66
N ILE A 59 4.31 7.94 -1.99
CA ILE A 59 4.98 8.93 -1.13
C ILE A 59 4.29 9.03 0.24
N SER A 60 2.95 9.09 0.27
CA SER A 60 2.19 9.24 1.52
C SER A 60 2.29 8.03 2.47
N GLU A 61 2.62 6.86 1.92
CA GLU A 61 2.85 5.62 2.65
C GLU A 61 4.34 5.31 2.82
N GLU A 62 5.23 6.25 2.45
CA GLU A 62 6.68 6.12 2.54
C GLU A 62 7.22 4.90 1.77
N MET A 63 6.65 4.65 0.60
CA MET A 63 7.01 3.60 -0.35
C MET A 63 7.45 4.21 -1.67
N THR A 64 8.23 3.43 -2.43
CA THR A 64 8.41 3.69 -3.85
C THR A 64 7.19 3.20 -4.64
N LEU A 65 6.97 3.76 -5.84
CA LEU A 65 5.87 3.31 -6.70
C LEU A 65 5.96 1.81 -7.04
N PRO A 66 7.12 1.22 -7.39
CA PRO A 66 7.24 -0.21 -7.63
C PRO A 66 6.86 -1.07 -6.41
N GLU A 67 7.25 -0.64 -5.20
CA GLU A 67 6.87 -1.34 -3.95
C GLU A 67 5.35 -1.37 -3.76
N LEU A 68 4.69 -0.22 -3.91
CA LEU A 68 3.23 -0.12 -3.79
C LEU A 68 2.52 -1.03 -4.80
N LEU A 69 2.94 -0.99 -6.07
CA LEU A 69 2.33 -1.78 -7.13
C LEU A 69 2.50 -3.27 -6.90
N ALA A 70 3.69 -3.69 -6.44
CA ALA A 70 3.96 -5.08 -6.15
C ALA A 70 3.09 -5.60 -4.98
N LEU A 71 3.03 -4.84 -3.89
CA LEU A 71 2.26 -5.25 -2.72
C LEU A 71 0.75 -5.24 -2.97
N ALA A 72 0.28 -4.40 -3.90
CA ALA A 72 -1.12 -4.31 -4.30
C ALA A 72 -1.55 -5.32 -5.38
N THR A 73 -0.60 -5.98 -6.05
CA THR A 73 -0.88 -6.90 -7.17
C THR A 73 -0.98 -8.34 -6.66
N PRO A 74 -2.15 -8.99 -6.77
CA PRO A 74 -2.33 -10.38 -6.33
C PRO A 74 -1.49 -11.34 -7.18
N ILE A 75 -0.86 -12.34 -6.54
CA ILE A 75 -0.01 -13.33 -7.20
C ILE A 75 -0.74 -14.08 -8.31
N GLU A 76 -2.05 -14.29 -8.18
CA GLU A 76 -2.88 -15.03 -9.13
C GLU A 76 -3.07 -14.26 -10.46
N THR A 77 -2.71 -12.98 -10.49
CA THR A 77 -2.72 -12.15 -11.71
C THR A 77 -1.38 -12.17 -12.44
N VAL A 78 -0.32 -12.67 -11.80
CA VAL A 78 1.02 -12.81 -12.39
C VAL A 78 1.06 -14.09 -13.24
N PRO A 79 1.59 -14.05 -14.48
CA PRO A 79 1.81 -15.24 -15.31
C PRO A 79 2.56 -16.33 -14.55
N LYS A 80 2.16 -17.59 -14.72
CA LYS A 80 2.65 -18.72 -13.90
C LYS A 80 4.17 -18.86 -13.94
N GLU A 81 4.76 -18.62 -15.11
CA GLU A 81 6.19 -18.62 -15.36
C GLU A 81 6.97 -17.57 -14.54
N HIS A 82 6.29 -16.54 -14.04
CA HIS A 82 6.89 -15.46 -13.25
C HIS A 82 6.51 -15.49 -11.76
N GLN A 83 5.55 -16.34 -11.36
CA GLN A 83 5.03 -16.38 -10.00
C GLN A 83 6.14 -16.62 -8.96
N LYS A 84 7.06 -17.55 -9.23
CA LYS A 84 8.12 -17.87 -8.27
C LYS A 84 9.06 -16.69 -8.02
N ALA A 85 9.48 -16.01 -9.09
CA ALA A 85 10.32 -14.82 -8.99
C ALA A 85 9.58 -13.70 -8.25
N TYR A 86 8.29 -13.53 -8.53
CA TYR A 86 7.45 -12.54 -7.88
C TYR A 86 7.27 -12.82 -6.38
N GLU A 87 7.06 -14.06 -5.97
CA GLU A 87 7.01 -14.46 -4.55
C GLU A 87 8.31 -14.11 -3.81
N LEU A 88 9.46 -14.42 -4.41
CA LEU A 88 10.76 -14.10 -3.83
C LEU A 88 10.94 -12.58 -3.69
N PHE A 89 10.53 -11.83 -4.71
CA PHE A 89 10.54 -10.37 -4.67
C PHE A 89 9.65 -9.82 -3.55
N LEU A 90 8.41 -10.29 -3.43
CA LEU A 90 7.50 -9.89 -2.36
C LEU A 90 8.05 -10.24 -0.96
N ALA A 91 8.69 -11.40 -0.81
CA ALA A 91 9.33 -11.78 0.45
C ALA A 91 10.44 -10.80 0.83
N GLY A 92 11.29 -10.43 -0.13
CA GLY A 92 12.35 -9.43 0.07
C GLY A 92 11.80 -8.05 0.42
N LEU A 93 10.72 -7.61 -0.23
CA LEU A 93 10.05 -6.34 0.08
C LEU A 93 9.48 -6.32 1.50
N LYS A 94 8.79 -7.40 1.92
CA LYS A 94 8.21 -7.49 3.27
C LYS A 94 9.29 -7.42 4.34
N ALA A 95 10.37 -8.19 4.19
CA ALA A 95 11.50 -8.16 5.11
C ALA A 95 12.11 -6.75 5.22
N SER A 96 12.25 -6.06 4.09
CA SER A 96 12.76 -4.68 4.05
C SER A 96 11.83 -3.70 4.75
N ASN A 97 10.52 -3.82 4.55
CA ASN A 97 9.53 -2.95 5.17
C ASN A 97 9.44 -3.15 6.69
N ASP A 98 9.50 -4.40 7.15
CA ASP A 98 9.54 -4.74 8.58
C ASP A 98 10.76 -4.12 9.25
N LEU A 99 11.93 -4.18 8.59
CA LEU A 99 13.14 -3.54 9.09
C LEU A 99 12.98 -2.02 9.19
N ARG A 100 12.45 -1.35 8.15
CA ARG A 100 12.16 0.10 8.20
C ARG A 100 11.25 0.45 9.37
N ASN A 101 10.19 -0.33 9.59
CA ASN A 101 9.25 -0.10 10.69
C ASN A 101 9.90 -0.27 12.06
N GLN A 102 10.77 -1.27 12.23
CA GLN A 102 11.52 -1.46 13.47
C GLN A 102 12.48 -0.30 13.76
N LEU A 103 13.18 0.21 12.73
CA LEU A 103 14.08 1.37 12.87
C LEU A 103 13.32 2.62 13.30
N LYS A 104 12.18 2.93 12.66
CA LYS A 104 11.31 4.07 13.05
C LYS A 104 10.85 3.98 14.51
N GLN A 105 10.51 2.79 14.98
CA GLN A 105 10.10 2.60 16.39
C GLN A 105 11.26 2.81 17.37
N LYS A 106 12.47 2.33 17.03
CA LYS A 106 13.68 2.57 17.85
C LYS A 106 14.00 4.05 17.97
N GLU A 107 13.94 4.81 16.88
CA GLU A 107 14.16 6.26 16.88
C GLU A 107 13.14 7.02 17.74
N LYS A 108 11.85 6.68 17.62
CA LYS A 108 10.80 7.31 18.45
C LYS A 108 11.03 7.08 19.95
N ARG A 109 11.42 5.85 20.34
CA ARG A 109 11.74 5.51 21.74
C ARG A 109 12.95 6.29 22.26
N SER A 110 14.01 6.40 21.45
CA SER A 110 15.22 7.16 21.80
C SER A 110 14.95 8.67 21.96
N LYS A 111 14.20 9.28 21.05
CA LYS A 111 13.82 10.70 21.16
C LYS A 111 12.95 10.98 22.39
N THR A 112 12.09 10.03 22.76
CA THR A 112 11.22 10.13 23.94
C THR A 112 12.02 10.01 25.25
N SER A 113 13.02 9.13 25.31
CA SER A 113 13.87 8.98 26.50
C SER A 113 14.84 10.14 26.68
N LEU A 114 15.34 10.73 25.59
CA LEU A 114 16.16 11.95 25.65
C LEU A 114 15.37 13.12 26.23
N LYS A 115 14.13 13.35 25.75
CA LYS A 115 13.29 14.47 26.19
C LYS A 115 12.93 14.43 27.69
N ARG A 116 12.93 13.24 28.32
CA ARG A 116 12.70 13.04 29.76
C ARG A 116 13.94 13.24 30.64
N ARG A 117 15.13 13.36 30.04
CA ARG A 117 16.40 13.57 30.75
C ARG A 117 16.86 15.03 30.78
N VAL A 118 16.33 15.88 29.91
CA VAL A 118 16.74 17.30 29.75
C VAL A 118 15.68 18.31 30.20
N GLY A 119 14.56 17.84 30.73
CA GLY A 119 13.51 18.65 31.36
C GLY A 119 13.21 18.12 32.74
#